data_AF-A0AAW1RP99-F1
#
_entry.id   AF-A0AAW1RP99-F1
#
_cell.length_a   1.000
_cell.length_b   1.000
_cell.length_c   1.000
_cell.angle_alpha   90.00
_cell.angle_beta   90.00
_cell.angle_gamma   90.00
#
_symmetry.space_group_name_H-M   'P 1'
#
loop_
_entity.id
_entity.type
_entity.pdbx_description
1 polymer ?
#
loop_
_entity_poly.entity_id
_entity_poly.type
_entity_poly.pdbx_seq_one_letter_code
_entity_poly.pdbx_strand_id
1 'polypeptide(L)'
;MGAILRADAGHICRPLLSGACCLAMLCCAPTAWAATPLSAWTDGIATNYGGPADGKDPYSPSWGTVTGACGYGLLDKGNWPYWSVAALSTSNSFSKAGPVQGCGQCFQIKCVDRAPFQGRCNGDQVSVIVQITDACPECEADHIDIQALTYNKISPMASGRISIQYRRVECVPPQKIIVSVDNNNGAGGWLRLFVESAGGAASVRGVQVRSSGSQGGYVDLINKWGSAWEIPNAPSYPLDVNIIGADGDATTAYQALSGPGQLGKIPTGVQFKISNPGDSALVQGVDGGPSPTGGGQSFVSTTNSPSSTPSPSPSSGGNSGSSGGNSGCSDRPPSQYYTCQQQAQFGSCSQGYMTDTGGDHPQGYCQSTCGRCNGGGSNNGGGNNNNNNNNSNGGNNGGQSTGKGANGQTCPCTDTQPDSSASCQQQAGWGNCGQAFMTNPTNDSPCGHCMRTCGRCSASS
;
A
#
# COMPACT_ATOMS: atom_id res chain seq x y z
N MET A 1 7.47 48.85 58.29
CA MET A 1 6.92 50.06 58.95
C MET A 1 6.77 51.14 57.89
N GLY A 2 5.62 51.81 57.85
CA GLY A 2 5.48 53.12 57.22
C GLY A 2 5.09 53.14 55.74
N ALA A 3 3.82 53.43 55.49
CA ALA A 3 3.20 53.74 54.22
C ALA A 3 3.27 55.25 53.89
N ILE A 4 2.55 55.65 52.83
CA ILE A 4 1.97 56.99 52.52
C ILE A 4 2.84 57.83 51.56
N LEU A 5 2.52 57.93 50.25
CA LEU A 5 1.46 58.70 49.55
C LEU A 5 1.70 60.22 49.44
N ARG A 6 1.56 60.71 48.19
CA ARG A 6 1.08 62.03 47.68
C ARG A 6 2.09 62.72 46.75
N ALA A 7 1.73 63.51 45.75
CA ALA A 7 0.54 63.75 44.90
C ALA A 7 0.89 65.00 44.05
N ASP A 8 0.13 65.23 42.97
CA ASP A 8 -0.04 66.48 42.19
C ASP A 8 1.07 66.88 41.20
N ALA A 9 0.82 67.36 39.98
CA ALA A 9 -0.37 67.65 39.16
C ALA A 9 0.10 67.57 37.69
N GLY A 10 -0.62 67.06 36.69
CA GLY A 10 -1.95 67.47 36.27
C GLY A 10 -1.83 68.56 35.19
N HIS A 11 -1.64 68.19 33.91
CA HIS A 11 -2.02 69.02 32.76
C HIS A 11 -2.58 68.14 31.62
N ILE A 12 -3.62 68.69 31.01
CA ILE A 12 -4.64 68.07 30.16
C ILE A 12 -4.21 68.16 28.69
N CYS A 13 -4.43 67.10 27.91
CA CYS A 13 -5.20 67.06 26.64
C CYS A 13 -4.67 65.97 25.67
N ARG A 14 -5.60 65.41 24.90
CA ARG A 14 -5.60 64.07 24.28
C ARG A 14 -4.90 64.02 22.89
N PRO A 15 -5.08 62.98 22.04
CA PRO A 15 -4.04 62.03 21.68
C PRO A 15 -3.63 62.11 20.19
N LEU A 16 -2.43 61.64 19.85
CA LEU A 16 -2.13 61.21 18.49
C LEU A 16 -1.66 59.76 18.55
N LEU A 17 -2.48 58.91 17.95
CA LEU A 17 -2.17 57.53 17.63
C LEU A 17 -0.86 57.47 16.84
N SER A 18 0.06 56.63 17.29
CA SER A 18 0.74 55.72 16.36
C SER A 18 1.33 54.57 17.16
N GLY A 19 0.61 53.45 17.13
CA GLY A 19 1.05 52.21 17.72
C GLY A 19 2.14 51.57 16.87
N ALA A 20 3.20 51.13 17.55
CA ALA A 20 4.06 50.06 17.06
C ALA A 20 4.30 49.11 18.24
N CYS A 21 3.26 48.33 18.56
CA CYS A 21 3.40 47.16 19.42
C CYS A 21 4.01 46.06 18.53
N CYS A 22 5.34 45.94 18.52
CA CYS A 22 6.02 44.78 17.97
C CYS A 22 5.70 43.56 18.84
N LEU A 23 4.54 42.93 18.59
CA LEU A 23 4.32 41.55 18.99
C LEU A 23 5.31 40.70 18.20
N ALA A 24 6.28 40.11 18.91
CA ALA A 24 7.05 39.00 18.39
C ALA A 24 6.09 37.84 18.10
N MET A 25 5.63 37.72 16.86
CA MET A 25 5.05 36.49 16.35
C MET A 25 6.15 35.43 16.39
N LEU A 26 6.13 34.61 17.43
CA LEU A 26 6.65 33.26 17.35
C LEU A 26 5.85 32.59 16.22
N CYS A 27 6.41 32.56 15.01
CA CYS A 27 5.92 31.69 13.97
C CYS A 27 6.03 30.26 14.51
N CYS A 28 4.92 29.72 15.01
CA CYS A 28 4.72 28.28 15.00
C CYS A 28 4.73 27.87 13.53
N ALA A 29 5.94 27.61 13.01
CA ALA A 29 6.05 26.80 11.82
C ALA A 29 5.28 25.50 12.12
N PRO A 30 4.39 25.04 11.23
CA PRO A 30 3.89 23.68 11.34
C PRO A 30 5.13 22.78 11.31
N THR A 31 5.49 22.23 12.47
CA THR A 31 6.57 21.24 12.57
C THR A 31 6.19 20.14 11.61
N ALA A 32 6.90 20.00 10.49
CA ALA A 32 6.68 18.90 9.56
C ALA A 32 6.62 17.61 10.37
N TRP A 33 5.48 16.94 10.33
CA TRP A 33 5.13 15.82 11.20
C TRP A 33 6.03 14.67 10.77
N ALA A 34 7.06 14.38 11.56
CA ALA A 34 8.06 13.36 11.26
C ALA A 34 7.87 12.20 12.23
N ALA A 35 7.88 10.97 11.71
CA ALA A 35 7.75 9.78 12.53
C ALA A 35 8.75 9.79 13.69
N THR A 36 8.29 9.39 14.87
CA THR A 36 9.06 9.40 16.11
C THR A 36 10.35 8.60 15.94
N PRO A 37 11.54 9.23 16.05
CA PRO A 37 12.80 8.51 15.89
C PRO A 37 13.10 7.63 17.11
N LEU A 38 13.56 6.41 16.84
CA LEU A 38 13.98 5.42 17.84
C LEU A 38 15.50 5.20 17.82
N SER A 39 16.20 5.74 16.84
CA SER A 39 17.67 5.71 16.77
C SER A 39 18.22 6.98 16.13
N ALA A 40 19.54 7.17 16.29
CA ALA A 40 20.30 8.12 15.47
C ALA A 40 20.32 7.69 13.99
N TRP A 41 20.64 8.65 13.11
CA TRP A 41 20.91 8.36 11.71
C TRP A 41 22.18 7.53 11.57
N THR A 42 22.11 6.54 10.70
CA THR A 42 23.22 5.67 10.30
C THR A 42 23.41 5.80 8.79
N ASP A 43 24.67 5.87 8.37
CA ASP A 43 25.01 5.88 6.95
C ASP A 43 24.87 4.47 6.37
N GLY A 44 24.50 4.37 5.10
CA GLY A 44 24.44 3.08 4.40
C GLY A 44 24.17 3.20 2.92
N ILE A 45 23.81 2.07 2.32
CA ILE A 45 23.49 1.95 0.89
C ILE A 45 22.08 1.37 0.73
N ALA A 46 21.35 1.81 -0.28
CA ALA A 46 20.15 1.12 -0.71
C ALA A 46 20.23 0.64 -2.16
N THR A 47 19.58 -0.50 -2.41
CA THR A 47 19.18 -0.96 -3.75
C THR A 47 17.66 -1.10 -3.80
N ASN A 48 17.16 -1.60 -4.92
CA ASN A 48 15.78 -2.04 -5.02
C ASN A 48 15.62 -3.43 -5.62
N TYR A 49 14.53 -4.07 -5.23
CA TYR A 49 14.03 -5.31 -5.80
C TYR A 49 12.62 -5.15 -6.37
N GLY A 50 12.26 -6.10 -7.24
CA GLY A 50 10.94 -6.19 -7.85
C GLY A 50 10.72 -5.17 -8.96
N GLY A 51 11.80 -4.57 -9.48
CA GLY A 51 11.75 -3.59 -10.56
C GLY A 51 12.19 -4.14 -11.92
N PRO A 52 12.25 -3.28 -12.96
CA PRO A 52 12.66 -3.69 -14.30
C PRO A 52 14.08 -4.28 -14.37
N ALA A 53 14.98 -3.89 -13.47
CA ALA A 53 16.33 -4.45 -13.37
C ALA A 53 16.33 -5.96 -13.08
N ASP A 54 15.27 -6.45 -12.40
CA ASP A 54 15.07 -7.87 -12.08
C ASP A 54 14.21 -8.58 -13.14
N GLY A 55 13.87 -7.91 -14.24
CA GLY A 55 12.88 -8.39 -15.21
C GLY A 55 11.47 -8.52 -14.62
N LYS A 56 11.15 -7.71 -13.59
CA LYS A 56 9.83 -7.70 -12.94
C LYS A 56 9.07 -6.42 -13.29
N ASP A 57 7.75 -6.55 -13.30
CA ASP A 57 6.86 -5.39 -13.28
C ASP A 57 6.80 -4.84 -11.85
N PRO A 58 7.26 -3.59 -11.59
CA PRO A 58 7.24 -2.99 -10.26
C PRO A 58 5.83 -2.77 -9.69
N TYR A 59 4.79 -2.87 -10.52
CA TYR A 59 3.39 -2.78 -10.11
C TYR A 59 2.76 -4.14 -9.78
N SER A 60 3.51 -5.23 -9.95
CA SER A 60 3.08 -6.59 -9.64
C SER A 60 3.83 -7.14 -8.42
N PRO A 61 3.18 -7.93 -7.54
CA PRO A 61 3.86 -8.56 -6.42
C PRO A 61 5.05 -9.42 -6.89
N SER A 62 6.20 -9.30 -6.24
CA SER A 62 7.37 -10.12 -6.50
C SER A 62 8.24 -10.28 -5.25
N TRP A 63 8.97 -11.39 -5.16
CA TRP A 63 9.98 -11.65 -4.13
C TRP A 63 9.46 -11.37 -2.71
N GLY A 64 10.06 -10.42 -1.99
CA GLY A 64 9.71 -10.05 -0.63
C GLY A 64 8.30 -9.51 -0.43
N THR A 65 7.56 -9.18 -1.50
CA THR A 65 6.13 -8.86 -1.39
C THR A 65 5.20 -10.06 -1.61
N VAL A 66 5.74 -11.24 -1.96
CA VAL A 66 4.98 -12.50 -2.10
C VAL A 66 5.31 -13.44 -0.94
N THR A 67 6.60 -13.66 -0.70
CA THR A 67 7.09 -14.59 0.34
C THR A 67 8.33 -14.01 1.01
N GLY A 68 8.15 -12.96 1.82
CA GLY A 68 9.23 -12.42 2.62
C GLY A 68 9.58 -13.28 3.85
N ALA A 69 10.83 -13.25 4.26
CA ALA A 69 11.37 -13.97 5.42
C ALA A 69 10.70 -13.61 6.76
N CYS A 70 9.90 -12.54 6.82
CA CYS A 70 9.17 -12.18 8.05
C CYS A 70 7.80 -12.84 8.21
N GLY A 71 7.28 -13.52 7.19
CA GLY A 71 6.08 -14.35 7.31
C GLY A 71 4.76 -13.61 7.26
N TYR A 72 4.76 -12.41 6.69
CA TYR A 72 3.55 -11.63 6.44
C TYR A 72 2.77 -12.10 5.19
N GLY A 73 3.30 -13.07 4.45
CA GLY A 73 2.70 -13.62 3.24
C GLY A 73 2.66 -12.60 2.10
N LEU A 74 1.66 -12.74 1.22
CA LEU A 74 1.42 -11.83 0.11
C LEU A 74 1.04 -10.44 0.65
N LEU A 75 1.88 -9.46 0.37
CA LEU A 75 1.66 -8.07 0.74
C LEU A 75 0.81 -7.37 -0.31
N ASP A 76 -0.21 -6.66 0.15
CA ASP A 76 -1.09 -5.86 -0.68
C ASP A 76 -0.57 -4.42 -0.78
N LYS A 77 -0.57 -3.86 -1.99
CA LYS A 77 -0.20 -2.46 -2.24
C LYS A 77 -1.22 -1.48 -1.66
N GLY A 78 -2.48 -1.86 -1.60
CA GLY A 78 -3.60 -1.03 -1.13
C GLY A 78 -3.79 -1.06 0.39
N ASN A 79 -3.09 -1.94 1.10
CA ASN A 79 -3.18 -2.08 2.55
C ASN A 79 -1.81 -1.92 3.19
N TRP A 80 -1.75 -1.59 4.49
CA TRP A 80 -0.49 -1.52 5.22
C TRP A 80 0.37 -2.78 4.97
N PRO A 81 1.67 -2.64 4.67
CA PRO A 81 2.51 -1.42 4.66
C PRO A 81 2.58 -0.69 3.30
N TYR A 82 1.61 -0.86 2.40
CA TYR A 82 1.49 -0.16 1.10
C TYR A 82 2.67 -0.41 0.15
N TRP A 83 3.28 -1.60 0.23
CA TRP A 83 4.58 -1.90 -0.38
C TRP A 83 5.70 -0.93 -0.01
N SER A 84 5.53 -0.12 1.04
CA SER A 84 6.62 0.58 1.71
C SER A 84 7.36 -0.40 2.60
N VAL A 85 8.11 -1.27 1.94
CA VAL A 85 8.80 -2.40 2.56
C VAL A 85 10.21 -2.56 2.04
N ALA A 86 11.02 -3.25 2.83
CA ALA A 86 12.39 -3.56 2.48
C ALA A 86 12.85 -4.91 3.08
N ALA A 87 13.88 -5.47 2.46
CA ALA A 87 14.72 -6.50 3.02
C ALA A 87 15.90 -5.87 3.76
N LEU A 88 16.18 -6.33 4.98
CA LEU A 88 17.32 -5.86 5.76
C LEU A 88 18.48 -6.86 5.70
N SER A 89 19.72 -6.38 5.57
CA SER A 89 20.89 -7.26 5.67
C SER A 89 20.89 -8.03 7.00
N THR A 90 21.10 -9.34 6.95
CA THR A 90 21.24 -10.19 8.15
C THR A 90 22.50 -9.84 8.95
N SER A 91 23.46 -9.15 8.33
CA SER A 91 24.65 -8.66 8.99
C SER A 91 24.49 -7.28 9.63
N ASN A 92 23.36 -6.60 9.38
CA ASN A 92 23.07 -5.27 9.91
C ASN A 92 22.96 -5.27 11.43
N SER A 93 23.42 -4.18 12.06
CA SER A 93 23.39 -4.03 13.52
C SER A 93 21.98 -4.10 14.08
N PHE A 94 20.97 -3.55 13.38
CA PHE A 94 19.57 -3.63 13.79
C PHE A 94 18.98 -5.03 13.60
N SER A 95 19.41 -5.79 12.58
CA SER A 95 19.00 -7.18 12.42
C SER A 95 19.59 -8.06 13.53
N LYS A 96 20.86 -7.86 13.87
CA LYS A 96 21.55 -8.61 14.94
C LYS A 96 21.06 -8.28 16.34
N ALA A 97 20.76 -7.00 16.60
CA ALA A 97 20.32 -6.54 17.92
C ALA A 97 18.80 -6.65 18.12
N GLY A 98 18.03 -6.56 17.04
CA GLY A 98 16.57 -6.58 17.08
C GLY A 98 16.00 -7.99 17.35
N PRO A 99 14.82 -8.08 17.98
CA PRO A 99 14.14 -9.36 18.06
C PRO A 99 13.76 -9.81 16.64
N VAL A 100 13.68 -11.12 16.45
CA VAL A 100 13.23 -11.75 15.19
C VAL A 100 13.91 -11.15 13.94
N GLN A 101 15.21 -10.86 14.05
CA GLN A 101 16.08 -10.41 12.95
C GLN A 101 15.65 -9.09 12.27
N GLY A 102 14.90 -8.25 12.99
CA GLY A 102 14.43 -6.95 12.49
C GLY A 102 13.04 -6.99 11.86
N CYS A 103 12.38 -8.14 11.79
CA CYS A 103 11.04 -8.25 11.22
C CYS A 103 10.04 -7.32 11.92
N GLY A 104 9.26 -6.61 11.11
CA GLY A 104 8.25 -5.66 11.55
C GLY A 104 8.79 -4.29 11.96
N GLN A 105 10.10 -4.10 12.05
CA GLN A 105 10.72 -2.81 12.34
C GLN A 105 10.47 -1.80 11.22
N CYS A 106 10.18 -0.55 11.55
CA CYS A 106 10.14 0.55 10.59
C CYS A 106 11.42 1.37 10.60
N PHE A 107 11.81 1.82 9.40
CA PHE A 107 12.94 2.70 9.17
C PHE A 107 12.54 3.90 8.34
N GLN A 108 12.97 5.08 8.75
CA GLN A 108 13.01 6.23 7.86
C GLN A 108 14.31 6.18 7.07
N ILE A 109 14.22 6.26 5.75
CA ILE A 109 15.35 6.19 4.82
C ILE A 109 15.36 7.46 3.99
N LYS A 110 16.49 8.15 3.99
CA LYS A 110 16.73 9.39 3.25
C LYS A 110 17.85 9.16 2.23
N CYS A 111 17.61 9.48 0.96
CA CYS A 111 18.69 9.51 -0.03
C CYS A 111 19.62 10.69 0.27
N VAL A 112 20.93 10.48 0.18
CA VAL A 112 21.92 11.52 0.40
C VAL A 112 22.83 11.66 -0.81
N ASP A 113 22.91 12.88 -1.34
CA ASP A 113 23.72 13.18 -2.52
C ASP A 113 25.21 13.31 -2.15
N ARG A 114 25.87 12.15 -1.99
CA ARG A 114 27.29 12.06 -1.63
C ARG A 114 27.94 10.80 -2.21
N ALA A 115 29.26 10.73 -2.11
CA ALA A 115 30.05 9.58 -2.57
C ALA A 115 29.54 8.26 -1.96
N PRO A 116 29.64 7.14 -2.70
CA PRO A 116 30.10 7.01 -4.10
C PRO A 116 28.98 7.17 -5.15
N PHE A 117 27.78 7.58 -4.74
CA PHE A 117 26.57 7.52 -5.57
C PHE A 117 25.90 8.90 -5.75
N GLN A 118 26.73 9.94 -5.94
CA GLN A 118 26.24 11.31 -6.18
C GLN A 118 25.36 11.42 -7.42
N GLY A 119 24.45 12.40 -7.41
CA GLY A 119 23.54 12.75 -8.51
C GLY A 119 22.40 11.76 -8.72
N ARG A 120 22.18 10.82 -7.79
CA ARG A 120 21.17 9.74 -7.94
C ARG A 120 19.89 9.95 -7.15
N CYS A 121 19.83 10.92 -6.24
CA CYS A 121 18.62 11.23 -5.49
C CYS A 121 17.63 12.04 -6.34
N ASN A 122 16.32 11.87 -6.10
CA ASN A 122 15.26 12.67 -6.74
C ASN A 122 15.22 14.15 -6.28
N GLY A 123 16.13 14.55 -5.39
CA GLY A 123 16.21 15.87 -4.79
C GLY A 123 16.76 15.79 -3.36
N ASP A 124 17.02 16.95 -2.76
CA ASP A 124 17.47 17.03 -1.39
C ASP A 124 16.34 16.70 -0.40
N GLN A 125 16.69 15.97 0.66
CA GLN A 125 15.81 15.70 1.81
C GLN A 125 14.57 14.81 1.57
N VAL A 126 14.46 14.11 0.43
CA VAL A 126 13.38 13.14 0.23
C VAL A 126 13.63 11.89 1.09
N SER A 127 12.64 11.53 1.90
CA SER A 127 12.68 10.33 2.74
C SER A 127 11.42 9.49 2.60
N VAL A 128 11.57 8.18 2.73
CA VAL A 128 10.47 7.21 2.83
C VAL A 128 10.53 6.50 4.18
N ILE A 129 9.39 5.95 4.60
CA ILE A 129 9.35 5.03 5.74
C ILE A 129 9.02 3.64 5.21
N VAL A 130 9.84 2.66 5.56
CA VAL A 130 9.64 1.27 5.16
C VAL A 130 9.49 0.37 6.37
N GLN A 131 8.67 -0.68 6.25
CA GLN A 131 8.65 -1.79 7.18
C GLN A 131 9.57 -2.91 6.68
N ILE A 132 10.37 -3.51 7.58
CA ILE A 132 11.15 -4.69 7.25
C ILE A 132 10.22 -5.91 7.20
N THR A 133 10.09 -6.49 6.01
CA THR A 133 9.25 -7.67 5.75
C THR A 133 10.03 -8.84 5.19
N ASP A 134 11.31 -8.65 4.92
CA ASP A 134 12.19 -9.67 4.34
C ASP A 134 13.64 -9.50 4.84
N ALA A 135 14.50 -10.45 4.50
CA ALA A 135 15.92 -10.45 4.82
C ALA A 135 16.75 -10.50 3.54
N CYS A 136 17.90 -9.81 3.54
CA CYS A 136 18.85 -9.82 2.43
C CYS A 136 20.20 -10.38 2.90
N PRO A 137 20.37 -11.72 2.97
CA PRO A 137 21.61 -12.32 3.45
C PRO A 137 22.84 -12.04 2.57
N GLU A 138 22.65 -11.72 1.30
CA GLU A 138 23.68 -11.34 0.34
C GLU A 138 24.08 -9.85 0.41
N CYS A 139 23.30 -9.04 1.14
CA CYS A 139 23.55 -7.62 1.32
C CYS A 139 24.65 -7.35 2.35
N GLU A 140 25.47 -6.35 2.09
CA GLU A 140 26.48 -5.84 3.04
C GLU A 140 25.83 -5.31 4.33
N ALA A 141 26.61 -5.17 5.39
CA ALA A 141 26.08 -4.90 6.73
C ALA A 141 25.24 -3.61 6.84
N ASP A 142 25.51 -2.58 6.04
CA ASP A 142 24.82 -1.29 6.04
C ASP A 142 23.84 -1.13 4.87
N HIS A 143 23.43 -2.24 4.25
CA HIS A 143 22.61 -2.25 3.04
C HIS A 143 21.13 -2.62 3.34
N ILE A 144 20.22 -1.80 2.82
CA ILE A 144 18.77 -2.03 2.80
C ILE A 144 18.29 -2.20 1.36
N ASP A 145 17.57 -3.28 1.05
CA ASP A 145 17.03 -3.52 -0.29
C ASP A 145 15.53 -3.22 -0.33
N ILE A 146 15.14 -2.15 -1.02
CA ILE A 146 13.81 -1.52 -0.88
C ILE A 146 12.92 -1.96 -2.04
N GLN A 147 11.61 -2.14 -1.81
CA GLN A 147 10.68 -2.40 -2.90
C GLN A 147 10.74 -1.27 -3.96
N ALA A 148 10.79 -1.65 -5.25
CA ALA A 148 11.07 -0.75 -6.37
C ALA A 148 10.23 0.53 -6.44
N LEU A 149 8.92 0.49 -6.21
CA LEU A 149 8.07 1.69 -6.22
C LEU A 149 8.38 2.62 -5.04
N THR A 150 8.69 2.06 -3.87
CA THR A 150 9.10 2.85 -2.71
C THR A 150 10.49 3.45 -2.89
N TYR A 151 11.43 2.69 -3.44
CA TYR A 151 12.74 3.21 -3.83
C TYR A 151 12.61 4.37 -4.83
N ASN A 152 11.71 4.23 -5.81
CA ASN A 152 11.47 5.24 -6.85
C ASN A 152 11.04 6.61 -6.31
N LYS A 153 10.54 6.68 -5.07
CA LYS A 153 10.21 7.95 -4.40
C LYS A 153 11.46 8.76 -4.07
N ILE A 154 12.57 8.11 -3.71
CA ILE A 154 13.81 8.79 -3.28
C ILE A 154 14.92 8.81 -4.33
N SER A 155 14.90 7.91 -5.32
CA SER A 155 15.86 7.83 -6.42
C SER A 155 15.21 7.13 -7.62
N PRO A 156 15.57 7.44 -8.88
CA PRO A 156 15.11 6.67 -10.02
C PRO A 156 15.51 5.19 -9.88
N MET A 157 14.61 4.24 -10.13
CA MET A 157 14.90 2.80 -10.01
C MET A 157 16.14 2.36 -10.80
N ALA A 158 16.37 2.98 -11.96
CA ALA A 158 17.51 2.71 -12.83
C ALA A 158 18.88 3.13 -12.24
N SER A 159 18.89 3.95 -11.20
CA SER A 159 20.11 4.34 -10.49
C SER A 159 20.79 3.15 -9.80
N GLY A 160 20.06 2.05 -9.55
CA GLY A 160 20.58 0.84 -8.93
C GLY A 160 20.93 1.01 -7.46
N ARG A 161 22.13 1.54 -7.18
CA ARG A 161 22.65 1.80 -5.83
C ARG A 161 22.63 3.28 -5.50
N ILE A 162 22.24 3.64 -4.28
CA ILE A 162 22.31 5.00 -3.73
C ILE A 162 22.91 5.04 -2.34
N SER A 163 23.55 6.16 -2.02
CA SER A 163 23.95 6.49 -0.67
C SER A 163 22.73 6.92 0.12
N ILE A 164 22.53 6.35 1.30
CA ILE A 164 21.41 6.69 2.18
C ILE A 164 21.90 7.07 3.58
N GLN A 165 21.02 7.74 4.30
CA GLN A 165 20.97 7.70 5.76
C GLN A 165 19.68 7.02 6.18
N TYR A 166 19.73 6.17 7.19
CA TYR A 166 18.55 5.51 7.74
C TYR A 166 18.56 5.50 9.26
N ARG A 167 17.37 5.45 9.86
CA ARG A 167 17.18 5.32 11.31
C ARG A 167 15.91 4.56 11.63
N ARG A 168 15.87 3.91 12.79
CA ARG A 168 14.63 3.33 13.32
C ARG A 168 13.65 4.44 13.65
N VAL A 169 12.39 4.21 13.30
CA VAL A 169 11.25 5.06 13.69
C VAL A 169 10.09 4.19 14.18
N GLU A 170 9.15 4.79 14.91
CA GLU A 170 7.91 4.12 15.24
C GLU A 170 7.12 3.74 13.96
N CYS A 171 6.55 2.53 13.93
CA CYS A 171 5.55 2.16 12.93
C CYS A 171 4.19 2.74 13.31
N VAL A 172 3.45 3.25 12.32
CA VAL A 172 2.12 3.87 12.52
C VAL A 172 1.08 3.23 11.61
N PRO A 173 0.79 1.92 11.75
CA PRO A 173 -0.22 1.25 10.96
C PRO A 173 -1.60 1.87 11.23
N PRO A 174 -2.45 2.03 10.19
CA PRO A 174 -3.78 2.62 10.34
C PRO A 174 -4.75 1.67 11.04
N GLN A 175 -4.54 0.36 10.91
CA GLN A 175 -5.26 -0.64 11.70
C GLN A 175 -4.54 -0.98 13.01
N LYS A 176 -5.33 -1.52 13.94
CA LYS A 176 -4.86 -2.20 15.15
C LYS A 176 -4.20 -3.53 14.79
N ILE A 177 -3.53 -4.15 15.75
CA ILE A 177 -2.83 -5.42 15.55
C ILE A 177 -3.81 -6.48 15.02
N ILE A 178 -3.33 -7.29 14.08
CA ILE A 178 -4.03 -8.46 13.56
C ILE A 178 -3.26 -9.70 13.99
N VAL A 179 -3.97 -10.70 14.51
CA VAL A 179 -3.42 -12.04 14.72
C VAL A 179 -3.92 -12.93 13.59
N SER A 180 -3.00 -13.39 12.74
CA SER A 180 -3.32 -14.29 11.63
C SER A 180 -3.07 -15.73 12.05
N VAL A 181 -4.13 -16.51 12.20
CA VAL A 181 -4.03 -17.90 12.64
C VAL A 181 -3.93 -18.81 11.43
N ASP A 182 -2.82 -19.51 11.34
CA ASP A 182 -2.56 -20.44 10.24
C ASP A 182 -2.93 -21.88 10.63
N ASN A 183 -2.75 -22.26 11.90
CA ASN A 183 -3.21 -23.56 12.41
C ASN A 183 -3.78 -23.42 13.82
N ASN A 184 -4.88 -24.13 14.09
CA ASN A 184 -5.49 -24.19 15.42
C ASN A 184 -6.19 -25.54 15.63
N ASN A 185 -5.51 -26.49 16.29
CA ASN A 185 -6.04 -27.82 16.57
C ASN A 185 -6.82 -27.92 17.90
N GLY A 186 -7.12 -26.79 18.54
CA GLY A 186 -7.82 -26.74 19.83
C GLY A 186 -6.95 -27.04 21.05
N ALA A 187 -7.61 -27.19 22.19
CA ALA A 187 -6.95 -27.40 23.48
C ALA A 187 -6.10 -28.68 23.48
N GLY A 188 -4.86 -28.59 23.95
CA GLY A 188 -3.87 -29.67 23.87
C GLY A 188 -3.31 -29.93 22.48
N GLY A 189 -3.73 -29.16 21.46
CA GLY A 189 -3.26 -29.27 20.08
C GLY A 189 -2.32 -28.14 19.68
N TRP A 190 -1.74 -28.28 18.49
CA TRP A 190 -0.85 -27.30 17.89
C TRP A 190 -1.59 -26.03 17.47
N LEU A 191 -1.02 -24.88 17.82
CA LEU A 191 -1.46 -23.55 17.41
C LEU A 191 -0.28 -22.83 16.76
N ARG A 192 -0.48 -22.30 15.55
CA ARG A 192 0.46 -21.42 14.84
C ARG A 192 -0.25 -20.14 14.44
N LEU A 193 0.33 -19.01 14.79
CA LEU A 193 -0.18 -17.68 14.47
C LEU A 193 0.94 -16.72 14.07
N PHE A 194 0.53 -15.63 13.45
CA PHE A 194 1.39 -14.53 13.06
C PHE A 194 0.86 -13.22 13.63
N VAL A 195 1.74 -12.31 14.01
CA VAL A 195 1.35 -10.97 14.47
C VAL A 195 1.64 -9.95 13.37
N GLU A 196 0.60 -9.29 12.88
CA GLU A 196 0.65 -8.30 11.82
C GLU A 196 0.26 -6.91 12.35
N SER A 197 0.70 -5.86 11.66
CA SER A 197 0.29 -4.47 11.93
C SER A 197 0.60 -3.97 13.36
N ALA A 198 1.71 -4.43 13.94
CA ALA A 198 2.25 -3.87 15.19
C ALA A 198 2.81 -2.46 14.94
N GLY A 199 2.35 -1.49 15.74
CA GLY A 199 2.81 -0.11 15.74
C GLY A 199 3.83 0.18 16.83
N GLY A 200 4.15 1.46 17.05
CA GLY A 200 5.13 1.88 18.06
C GLY A 200 6.53 1.44 17.68
N ALA A 201 7.35 0.95 18.62
CA ALA A 201 8.62 0.33 18.26
C ALA A 201 8.47 -0.80 17.23
N ALA A 202 7.28 -1.44 17.19
CA ALA A 202 6.99 -2.63 16.43
C ALA A 202 8.01 -3.75 16.72
N SER A 203 8.08 -4.76 15.86
CA SER A 203 8.89 -5.97 16.08
C SER A 203 8.52 -6.71 17.37
N VAL A 204 7.82 -7.82 17.23
CA VAL A 204 7.31 -8.59 18.37
C VAL A 204 8.41 -9.50 18.87
N ARG A 205 8.75 -9.40 20.16
CA ARG A 205 9.78 -10.26 20.79
C ARG A 205 9.19 -11.47 21.50
N GLY A 206 7.89 -11.45 21.78
CA GLY A 206 7.20 -12.56 22.44
C GLY A 206 5.71 -12.51 22.21
N VAL A 207 5.11 -13.69 22.09
CA VAL A 207 3.66 -13.88 22.12
C VAL A 207 3.36 -14.93 23.15
N GLN A 208 2.32 -14.70 23.94
CA GLN A 208 1.87 -15.62 24.97
C GLN A 208 0.36 -15.82 24.87
N VAL A 209 -0.10 -17.00 25.28
CA VAL A 209 -1.52 -17.31 25.34
C VAL A 209 -1.94 -17.80 26.71
N ARG A 210 -3.21 -17.58 27.04
CA ARG A 210 -3.84 -18.09 28.26
C ARG A 210 -5.31 -18.33 28.03
N SER A 211 -5.89 -19.34 28.67
CA SER A 211 -7.35 -19.46 28.79
C SER A 211 -7.94 -18.19 29.41
N SER A 212 -8.89 -17.58 28.72
CA SER A 212 -9.51 -16.34 29.18
C SER A 212 -10.25 -16.55 30.50
N GLY A 213 -10.15 -15.58 31.41
CA GLY A 213 -10.69 -15.68 32.77
C GLY A 213 -9.93 -16.61 33.71
N SER A 214 -8.88 -17.30 33.25
CA SER A 214 -8.03 -18.12 34.11
C SER A 214 -7.16 -17.26 35.03
N GLN A 215 -7.01 -17.72 36.28
CA GLN A 215 -6.02 -17.20 37.22
C GLN A 215 -4.61 -17.78 37.00
N GLY A 216 -4.47 -18.77 36.10
CA GLY A 216 -3.18 -19.33 35.70
C GLY A 216 -2.29 -18.33 34.95
N GLY A 217 -1.01 -18.69 34.82
CA GLY A 217 -0.03 -17.89 34.08
C GLY A 217 -0.25 -17.92 32.56
N TYR A 218 0.34 -16.95 31.88
CA TYR A 218 0.53 -16.97 30.43
C TYR A 218 1.53 -18.06 30.03
N VAL A 219 1.31 -18.68 28.88
CA VAL A 219 2.22 -19.66 28.29
C VAL A 219 2.86 -19.05 27.04
N ASP A 220 4.19 -19.10 26.98
CA ASP A 220 4.96 -18.57 25.85
C ASP A 220 4.75 -19.40 24.58
N LEU A 221 4.60 -18.71 23.46
CA LEU A 221 4.75 -19.30 22.14
C LEU A 221 6.23 -19.26 21.72
N ILE A 222 6.63 -20.27 20.98
CA ILE A 222 7.95 -20.41 20.40
C ILE A 222 8.00 -19.62 19.10
N ASN A 223 8.94 -18.67 18.99
CA ASN A 223 9.23 -18.05 17.71
C ASN A 223 9.88 -19.07 16.77
N LYS A 224 9.35 -19.22 15.57
CA LYS A 224 9.93 -20.12 14.56
C LYS A 224 10.79 -19.40 13.57
N TRP A 225 10.30 -18.27 13.09
CA TRP A 225 10.95 -17.39 12.14
C TRP A 225 10.08 -16.15 12.00
N GLY A 226 10.69 -14.98 11.77
CA GLY A 226 9.95 -13.73 11.56
C GLY A 226 8.83 -13.53 12.58
N SER A 227 7.61 -13.32 12.07
CA SER A 227 6.39 -13.18 12.89
C SER A 227 5.66 -14.50 13.17
N ALA A 228 6.22 -15.67 12.85
CA ALA A 228 5.59 -16.96 13.10
C ALA A 228 5.81 -17.43 14.55
N TRP A 229 4.73 -17.62 15.29
CA TRP A 229 4.71 -18.07 16.68
C TRP A 229 3.89 -19.35 16.81
N GLU A 230 4.40 -20.35 17.53
CA GLU A 230 3.70 -21.61 17.70
C GLU A 230 3.80 -22.20 19.11
N ILE A 231 2.82 -23.02 19.48
CA ILE A 231 2.83 -23.83 20.69
C ILE A 231 2.27 -25.22 20.37
N PRO A 232 2.88 -26.32 20.85
CA PRO A 232 2.40 -27.67 20.57
C PRO A 232 1.13 -28.07 21.35
N ASN A 233 0.90 -27.44 22.50
CA ASN A 233 -0.22 -27.76 23.39
C ASN A 233 -0.93 -26.45 23.81
N ALA A 234 -1.91 -26.00 23.03
CA ALA A 234 -2.66 -24.79 23.34
C ALA A 234 -3.53 -24.96 24.61
N PRO A 235 -3.73 -23.91 25.43
CA PRO A 235 -4.66 -23.96 26.56
C PRO A 235 -6.12 -24.13 26.14
N SER A 236 -7.03 -24.28 27.12
CA SER A 236 -8.47 -24.29 26.87
C SER A 236 -8.96 -22.94 26.35
N TYR A 237 -9.87 -22.97 25.37
CA TYR A 237 -10.45 -21.78 24.76
C TYR A 237 -11.59 -21.19 25.62
N PRO A 238 -11.93 -19.90 25.46
CA PRO A 238 -11.31 -18.92 24.56
C PRO A 238 -9.91 -18.49 25.04
N LEU A 239 -9.03 -18.06 24.13
CA LEU A 239 -7.67 -17.65 24.45
C LEU A 239 -7.51 -16.13 24.43
N ASP A 240 -6.90 -15.62 25.51
CA ASP A 240 -6.26 -14.30 25.52
C ASP A 240 -4.90 -14.42 24.82
N VAL A 241 -4.55 -13.44 23.99
CA VAL A 241 -3.25 -13.34 23.32
C VAL A 241 -2.51 -12.11 23.85
N ASN A 242 -1.45 -12.31 24.63
CA ASN A 242 -0.56 -11.25 25.08
C ASN A 242 0.61 -11.09 24.11
N ILE A 243 0.85 -9.87 23.65
CA ILE A 243 1.83 -9.54 22.61
C ILE A 243 2.83 -8.57 23.20
N ILE A 244 4.12 -8.90 23.10
CA ILE A 244 5.21 -8.17 23.74
C ILE A 244 6.11 -7.58 22.65
N GLY A 245 6.20 -6.25 22.61
CA GLY A 245 7.05 -5.48 21.69
C GLY A 245 8.53 -5.53 22.07
N ALA A 246 9.39 -5.13 21.13
CA ALA A 246 10.84 -5.13 21.30
C ALA A 246 11.32 -4.30 22.50
N ASP A 247 10.68 -3.15 22.71
CA ASP A 247 10.89 -2.21 23.82
C ASP A 247 10.36 -2.70 25.17
N GLY A 248 9.59 -3.79 25.17
CA GLY A 248 8.99 -4.38 26.36
C GLY A 248 7.59 -3.90 26.67
N ASP A 249 7.02 -3.00 25.84
CA ASP A 249 5.59 -2.72 25.89
C ASP A 249 4.80 -3.99 25.59
N ALA A 250 3.67 -4.18 26.27
CA ALA A 250 2.82 -5.34 26.11
C ALA A 250 1.36 -4.94 25.98
N THR A 251 0.62 -5.67 25.15
CA THR A 251 -0.83 -5.51 25.03
C THR A 251 -1.51 -6.87 24.90
N THR A 252 -2.68 -7.00 25.53
CA THR A 252 -3.44 -8.26 25.53
C THR A 252 -4.72 -8.11 24.75
N ALA A 253 -4.89 -8.97 23.74
CA ALA A 253 -6.16 -9.19 23.06
C ALA A 253 -6.94 -10.28 23.81
N TYR A 254 -7.93 -9.88 24.62
CA TYR A 254 -8.75 -10.82 25.39
C TYR A 254 -9.70 -11.59 24.48
N GLN A 255 -9.83 -12.90 24.73
CA GLN A 255 -10.70 -13.80 23.95
C GLN A 255 -10.50 -13.71 22.42
N ALA A 256 -9.28 -13.36 21.97
CA ALA A 256 -8.98 -13.18 20.56
C ALA A 256 -9.23 -14.47 19.76
N LEU A 257 -8.92 -15.63 20.34
CA LEU A 257 -9.27 -16.92 19.75
C LEU A 257 -10.46 -17.51 20.50
N SER A 258 -11.61 -17.59 19.84
CA SER A 258 -12.88 -17.99 20.47
C SER A 258 -13.04 -19.51 20.58
N GLY A 259 -12.39 -20.29 19.72
CA GLY A 259 -12.50 -21.74 19.71
C GLY A 259 -11.49 -22.47 18.82
N PRO A 260 -11.51 -23.82 18.86
CA PRO A 260 -10.72 -24.67 17.97
C PRO A 260 -11.07 -24.43 16.50
N GLY A 261 -10.11 -24.60 15.60
CA GLY A 261 -10.32 -24.47 14.15
C GLY A 261 -10.55 -23.05 13.63
N GLN A 262 -10.50 -22.01 14.49
CA GLN A 262 -10.53 -20.63 14.02
C GLN A 262 -9.22 -20.30 13.30
N LEU A 263 -9.31 -20.02 12.00
CA LEU A 263 -8.20 -19.68 11.11
C LEU A 263 -8.38 -18.28 10.51
N GLY A 264 -7.31 -17.74 9.91
CA GLY A 264 -7.32 -16.48 9.19
C GLY A 264 -7.00 -15.25 10.05
N LYS A 265 -7.25 -14.07 9.48
CA LYS A 265 -6.92 -12.77 10.10
C LYS A 265 -7.95 -12.40 11.16
N ILE A 266 -7.50 -12.21 12.39
CA ILE A 266 -8.33 -11.85 13.54
C ILE A 266 -7.96 -10.43 13.98
N PRO A 267 -8.83 -9.43 13.76
CA PRO A 267 -8.65 -8.09 14.31
C PRO A 267 -8.69 -8.14 15.84
N THR A 268 -7.64 -7.64 16.49
CA THR A 268 -7.54 -7.75 17.96
C THR A 268 -8.14 -6.57 18.72
N GLY A 269 -8.35 -5.44 18.05
CA GLY A 269 -8.75 -4.18 18.68
C GLY A 269 -7.66 -3.50 19.51
N VAL A 270 -6.49 -4.12 19.66
CA VAL A 270 -5.40 -3.60 20.50
C VAL A 270 -4.20 -3.13 19.68
N GLN A 271 -3.41 -2.23 20.25
CA GLN A 271 -2.19 -1.71 19.63
C GLN A 271 -1.24 -1.27 20.74
N PHE A 272 0.06 -1.34 20.47
CA PHE A 272 1.08 -0.73 21.32
C PHE A 272 0.86 0.78 21.42
N LYS A 273 1.51 1.41 22.40
CA LYS A 273 1.54 2.86 22.46
C LYS A 273 2.29 3.38 21.23
N ILE A 274 1.70 4.36 20.55
CA ILE A 274 2.32 5.10 19.44
C ILE A 274 2.35 6.55 19.89
N SER A 275 3.52 7.18 19.81
CA SER A 275 3.70 8.55 20.31
C SER A 275 2.84 9.53 19.51
N ASN A 276 2.80 9.38 18.18
CA ASN A 276 2.02 10.22 17.27
C ASN A 276 1.14 9.35 16.34
N PRO A 277 -0.03 8.87 16.79
CA PRO A 277 -0.86 7.96 15.99
C PRO A 277 -1.52 8.64 14.77
N GLY A 278 -1.51 9.97 14.69
CA GLY A 278 -1.98 10.73 13.52
C GLY A 278 -1.05 10.67 12.31
N ASP A 279 0.16 10.11 12.46
CA ASP A 279 1.23 10.13 11.46
C ASP A 279 1.16 8.98 10.43
N SER A 280 0.06 8.20 10.39
CA SER A 280 -0.13 7.12 9.40
C SER A 280 0.01 7.58 7.94
N ALA A 281 -0.12 8.89 7.68
CA ALA A 281 0.05 9.51 6.36
C ALA A 281 1.49 9.42 5.82
N LEU A 282 2.53 9.25 6.66
CA LEU A 282 3.92 9.22 6.21
C LEU A 282 4.31 7.94 5.46
N VAL A 283 3.56 6.86 5.63
CA VAL A 283 3.72 5.63 4.81
C VAL A 283 2.92 5.75 3.50
N GLN A 284 1.94 6.64 3.45
CA GLN A 284 1.09 6.87 2.28
C GLN A 284 1.57 7.97 1.32
N GLY A 285 2.49 8.87 1.68
CA GLY A 285 2.92 9.91 0.74
C GLY A 285 4.07 10.81 1.14
N VAL A 286 5.09 10.87 0.27
CA VAL A 286 5.79 12.10 -0.08
C VAL A 286 5.68 12.29 -1.60
N ASP A 287 4.44 12.40 -2.10
CA ASP A 287 4.21 13.03 -3.39
C ASP A 287 4.31 14.56 -3.18
N GLY A 288 5.53 15.05 -3.07
CA GLY A 288 5.86 16.46 -2.83
C GLY A 288 6.54 17.10 -4.02
N GLY A 289 5.79 17.37 -5.09
CA GLY A 289 6.13 18.44 -6.05
C GLY A 289 5.57 19.79 -5.53
N PRO A 290 6.20 20.94 -5.85
CA PRO A 290 5.98 22.19 -5.13
C PRO A 290 4.57 22.75 -5.34
N SER A 291 3.95 23.20 -4.25
CA SER A 291 2.66 23.88 -4.24
C SER A 291 2.79 25.33 -4.73
N PRO A 292 1.93 25.81 -5.65
CA PRO A 292 1.72 27.23 -5.85
C PRO A 292 0.65 27.76 -4.88
N THR A 293 0.96 28.94 -4.36
CA THR A 293 0.19 29.80 -3.45
C THR A 293 -1.25 30.11 -3.90
N GLY A 294 -2.16 30.17 -2.91
CA GLY A 294 -3.49 30.81 -2.97
C GLY A 294 -4.56 29.87 -2.40
N GLY A 295 -5.41 30.20 -1.43
CA GLY A 295 -5.81 31.46 -0.81
C GLY A 295 -7.31 31.35 -0.51
N GLY A 296 -7.70 31.11 0.75
CA GLY A 296 -9.10 31.14 1.24
C GLY A 296 -9.99 29.95 0.78
N GLN A 297 -10.97 29.44 1.52
CA GLN A 297 -11.65 29.94 2.72
C GLN A 297 -12.16 28.78 3.58
N SER A 298 -12.32 29.11 4.87
CA SER A 298 -12.92 28.33 5.94
C SER A 298 -14.42 28.10 5.72
N PHE A 299 -14.90 26.86 5.92
CA PHE A 299 -16.28 26.61 6.32
C PHE A 299 -16.31 25.60 7.48
N VAL A 300 -16.86 26.10 8.59
CA VAL A 300 -17.24 25.38 9.80
C VAL A 300 -18.60 24.73 9.58
N SER A 301 -18.82 23.49 10.04
CA SER A 301 -20.09 23.00 10.63
C SER A 301 -19.99 21.49 10.90
N THR A 302 -19.89 21.08 12.16
CA THR A 302 -20.99 20.61 13.05
C THR A 302 -21.58 19.24 12.69
N THR A 303 -21.47 18.38 13.70
CA THR A 303 -22.19 17.13 13.99
C THR A 303 -23.63 17.09 13.52
N ASN A 304 -24.04 15.95 12.93
CA ASN A 304 -25.25 15.23 13.32
C ASN A 304 -25.30 13.83 12.68
N SER A 305 -25.53 12.82 13.52
CA SER A 305 -26.04 11.49 13.14
C SER A 305 -27.44 11.59 12.53
N PRO A 306 -27.88 10.54 11.82
CA PRO A 306 -28.98 9.77 12.43
C PRO A 306 -28.86 8.26 12.29
N SER A 307 -29.57 7.63 13.23
CA SER A 307 -29.86 6.22 13.42
C SER A 307 -30.84 5.67 12.38
N SER A 308 -30.68 4.41 11.99
CA SER A 308 -31.81 3.58 11.54
C SER A 308 -31.52 2.08 11.71
N THR A 309 -32.45 1.43 12.41
CA THR A 309 -32.61 0.03 12.81
C THR A 309 -32.94 -0.94 11.65
N PRO A 310 -32.98 -2.28 11.90
CA PRO A 310 -32.71 -3.32 10.89
C PRO A 310 -33.92 -4.18 10.43
N SER A 311 -33.60 -5.11 9.51
CA SER A 311 -34.28 -6.39 9.12
C SER A 311 -35.13 -6.39 7.83
N PRO A 312 -35.41 -7.58 7.20
CA PRO A 312 -34.99 -8.96 7.50
C PRO A 312 -34.42 -9.77 6.31
N SER A 313 -33.95 -10.99 6.63
CA SER A 313 -33.56 -12.10 5.75
C SER A 313 -34.64 -12.57 4.75
N PRO A 314 -34.26 -13.49 3.84
CA PRO A 314 -34.95 -14.78 3.84
C PRO A 314 -34.00 -15.99 3.81
N SER A 315 -34.52 -17.07 4.38
CA SER A 315 -33.94 -18.40 4.55
C SER A 315 -34.40 -19.40 3.48
N SER A 316 -33.76 -20.58 3.51
CA SER A 316 -34.10 -21.89 2.89
C SER A 316 -33.57 -22.12 1.47
N GLY A 317 -33.04 -23.30 1.12
CA GLY A 317 -32.93 -24.58 1.81
C GLY A 317 -31.94 -25.50 1.08
N GLY A 318 -31.43 -26.52 1.76
CA GLY A 318 -30.41 -27.43 1.22
C GLY A 318 -30.96 -28.47 0.25
N ASN A 319 -30.04 -29.11 -0.49
CA ASN A 319 -30.14 -30.53 -0.78
C ASN A 319 -28.76 -31.13 -1.09
N SER A 320 -28.52 -32.30 -0.52
CA SER A 320 -27.38 -33.18 -0.81
C SER A 320 -27.65 -33.98 -2.08
N GLY A 321 -26.62 -34.24 -2.90
CA GLY A 321 -26.73 -35.14 -4.06
C GLY A 321 -25.44 -35.24 -4.88
N SER A 322 -24.68 -36.33 -4.68
CA SER A 322 -23.62 -36.78 -5.57
C SER A 322 -24.19 -37.31 -6.89
N SER A 323 -23.62 -36.92 -8.04
CA SER A 323 -23.00 -37.81 -9.05
C SER A 323 -22.80 -37.11 -10.41
N GLY A 324 -21.62 -37.32 -11.02
CA GLY A 324 -21.48 -37.61 -12.46
C GLY A 324 -21.59 -36.49 -13.49
N GLY A 325 -20.42 -35.99 -13.94
CA GLY A 325 -20.10 -35.77 -15.36
C GLY A 325 -20.79 -34.64 -16.15
N ASN A 326 -20.12 -33.48 -16.26
CA ASN A 326 -19.92 -32.83 -17.57
C ASN A 326 -18.70 -31.90 -17.52
N SER A 327 -17.63 -32.26 -18.23
CA SER A 327 -16.48 -31.41 -18.50
C SER A 327 -16.86 -30.38 -19.56
N GLY A 328 -17.03 -29.11 -19.20
CA GLY A 328 -17.35 -28.09 -20.19
C GLY A 328 -17.50 -26.69 -19.62
N CYS A 329 -16.37 -25.99 -19.51
CA CYS A 329 -16.23 -24.55 -19.31
C CYS A 329 -16.88 -23.93 -18.05
N SER A 330 -16.05 -23.53 -17.10
CA SER A 330 -16.50 -22.81 -15.90
C SER A 330 -15.58 -21.62 -15.59
N ASP A 331 -16.19 -20.52 -15.17
CA ASP A 331 -15.48 -19.36 -14.65
C ASP A 331 -15.03 -19.60 -13.21
N ARG A 332 -13.78 -20.02 -13.03
CA ARG A 332 -13.09 -19.96 -11.74
C ARG A 332 -12.10 -18.81 -11.78
N PRO A 333 -12.18 -17.84 -10.84
CA PRO A 333 -11.23 -16.74 -10.77
C PRO A 333 -9.88 -17.21 -10.22
N PRO A 334 -8.77 -16.53 -10.60
CA PRO A 334 -7.43 -16.86 -10.11
C PRO A 334 -7.23 -16.53 -8.63
N SER A 335 -8.07 -15.66 -8.07
CA SER A 335 -8.11 -15.37 -6.64
C SER A 335 -9.54 -15.06 -6.20
N GLN A 336 -9.79 -15.12 -4.90
CA GLN A 336 -11.08 -14.74 -4.30
C GLN A 336 -11.38 -13.23 -4.34
N TYR A 337 -10.40 -12.40 -4.72
CA TYR A 337 -10.49 -10.93 -4.64
C TYR A 337 -11.04 -10.29 -5.91
N TYR A 338 -10.86 -10.94 -7.06
CA TYR A 338 -11.29 -10.41 -8.35
C TYR A 338 -12.13 -11.43 -9.09
N THR A 339 -13.34 -11.04 -9.48
CA THR A 339 -14.21 -11.88 -10.29
C THR A 339 -13.66 -12.00 -11.71
N CYS A 340 -14.10 -13.02 -12.43
CA CYS A 340 -13.71 -13.21 -13.82
C CYS A 340 -14.09 -12.02 -14.71
N GLN A 341 -15.22 -11.38 -14.43
CA GLN A 341 -15.68 -10.19 -15.15
C GLN A 341 -14.77 -8.98 -14.91
N GLN A 342 -14.30 -8.79 -13.68
CA GLN A 342 -13.31 -7.77 -13.36
C GLN A 342 -11.98 -8.06 -14.07
N GLN A 343 -11.54 -9.31 -14.08
CA GLN A 343 -10.31 -9.71 -14.78
C GLN A 343 -10.39 -9.48 -16.30
N ALA A 344 -11.56 -9.70 -16.91
CA ALA A 344 -11.79 -9.39 -18.32
C ALA A 344 -11.77 -7.87 -18.59
N GLN A 345 -12.35 -7.07 -17.69
CA GLN A 345 -12.27 -5.61 -17.74
C GLN A 345 -10.83 -5.09 -17.59
N PHE A 346 -9.99 -5.81 -16.86
CA PHE A 346 -8.55 -5.50 -16.71
C PHE A 346 -7.72 -5.93 -17.93
N GLY A 347 -8.33 -6.55 -18.95
CA GLY A 347 -7.61 -7.07 -20.11
C GLY A 347 -6.77 -8.32 -19.81
N SER A 348 -7.01 -8.98 -18.67
CA SER A 348 -6.25 -10.15 -18.24
C SER A 348 -6.52 -11.42 -19.07
N CYS A 349 -7.52 -11.38 -19.96
CA CYS A 349 -7.99 -12.53 -20.74
C CYS A 349 -7.01 -13.08 -21.78
N SER A 350 -5.83 -12.50 -21.96
CA SER A 350 -4.75 -13.06 -22.79
C SER A 350 -3.44 -13.26 -22.01
N GLN A 351 -3.46 -12.99 -20.70
CA GLN A 351 -2.27 -13.07 -19.85
C GLN A 351 -1.89 -14.51 -19.56
N GLY A 352 -0.57 -14.78 -19.47
CA GLY A 352 -0.03 -16.13 -19.31
C GLY A 352 -0.61 -16.88 -18.12
N TYR A 353 -0.69 -16.25 -16.94
CA TYR A 353 -1.27 -16.85 -15.73
C TYR A 353 -2.77 -17.20 -15.87
N MET A 354 -3.47 -16.57 -16.81
CA MET A 354 -4.89 -16.79 -17.07
C MET A 354 -5.10 -17.97 -18.03
N THR A 355 -4.11 -18.27 -18.87
CA THR A 355 -4.09 -19.38 -19.85
C THR A 355 -3.23 -20.58 -19.42
N ASP A 356 -2.46 -20.44 -18.34
CA ASP A 356 -1.56 -21.49 -17.86
C ASP A 356 -2.37 -22.70 -17.40
N THR A 357 -1.95 -23.88 -17.83
CA THR A 357 -2.64 -25.17 -17.60
C THR A 357 -1.92 -26.06 -16.58
N GLY A 358 -1.01 -25.50 -15.77
CA GLY A 358 -0.32 -26.18 -14.68
C GLY A 358 -1.03 -26.11 -13.31
N GLY A 359 -0.95 -27.18 -12.52
CA GLY A 359 -1.45 -27.23 -11.13
C GLY A 359 -2.92 -27.64 -10.98
N ASP A 360 -3.60 -27.09 -9.95
CA ASP A 360 -5.00 -27.42 -9.58
C ASP A 360 -6.07 -26.98 -10.61
N HIS A 361 -5.65 -26.57 -11.81
CA HIS A 361 -6.51 -26.00 -12.86
C HIS A 361 -6.01 -26.26 -14.29
N PRO A 362 -6.30 -27.46 -14.83
CA PRO A 362 -5.76 -27.91 -16.11
C PRO A 362 -6.31 -27.18 -17.35
N GLN A 363 -7.24 -26.23 -17.19
CA GLN A 363 -7.92 -25.55 -18.30
C GLN A 363 -7.74 -24.01 -18.26
N GLY A 364 -7.01 -23.47 -17.28
CA GLY A 364 -6.85 -22.02 -17.06
C GLY A 364 -8.05 -21.35 -16.38
N TYR A 365 -7.91 -20.06 -16.07
CA TYR A 365 -8.89 -19.28 -15.31
C TYR A 365 -9.88 -18.50 -16.21
N CYS A 366 -11.08 -18.26 -15.70
CA CYS A 366 -12.12 -17.42 -16.30
C CYS A 366 -12.44 -17.70 -17.78
N GLN A 367 -12.60 -18.97 -18.11
CA GLN A 367 -12.74 -19.42 -19.49
C GLN A 367 -14.02 -18.92 -20.18
N SER A 368 -15.15 -18.85 -19.47
CA SER A 368 -16.41 -18.38 -20.04
C SER A 368 -16.40 -16.87 -20.22
N THR A 369 -15.96 -16.14 -19.20
CA THR A 369 -15.85 -14.68 -19.29
C THR A 369 -14.84 -14.26 -20.36
N CYS A 370 -13.72 -14.97 -20.51
CA CYS A 370 -12.71 -14.69 -21.53
C CYS A 370 -13.03 -15.31 -22.90
N GLY A 371 -14.23 -15.85 -23.11
CA GLY A 371 -14.70 -16.32 -24.43
C GLY A 371 -13.98 -17.57 -24.95
N ARG A 372 -13.43 -18.41 -24.06
CA ARG A 372 -12.58 -19.57 -24.39
C ARG A 372 -13.34 -20.89 -24.37
N CYS A 373 -14.65 -20.88 -24.08
CA CYS A 373 -15.50 -22.05 -24.21
C CYS A 373 -15.72 -22.38 -25.70
N ASN A 374 -15.01 -23.36 -26.24
CA ASN A 374 -15.45 -24.00 -27.49
C ASN A 374 -14.96 -25.44 -27.58
N GLY A 375 -15.89 -26.39 -27.61
CA GLY A 375 -15.65 -27.79 -27.90
C GLY A 375 -16.69 -28.31 -28.89
N GLY A 376 -16.23 -28.74 -30.07
CA GLY A 376 -17.02 -29.48 -31.08
C GLY A 376 -17.54 -28.63 -32.25
N GLY A 377 -16.91 -28.76 -33.43
CA GLY A 377 -17.04 -27.84 -34.55
C GLY A 377 -18.26 -28.00 -35.48
N SER A 378 -18.49 -26.97 -36.29
CA SER A 378 -18.53 -27.06 -37.75
C SER A 378 -18.53 -25.65 -38.36
N ASN A 379 -17.90 -25.52 -39.52
CA ASN A 379 -17.82 -24.32 -40.36
C ASN A 379 -19.16 -23.62 -40.55
N ASN A 380 -19.14 -22.28 -40.56
CA ASN A 380 -19.57 -21.59 -41.77
C ASN A 380 -18.79 -20.29 -41.96
N GLY A 381 -18.27 -20.13 -43.17
CA GLY A 381 -17.41 -19.04 -43.57
C GLY A 381 -18.14 -17.72 -43.74
N GLY A 382 -17.36 -16.66 -43.69
CA GLY A 382 -17.77 -15.30 -44.02
C GLY A 382 -16.54 -14.41 -43.92
N GLY A 383 -15.68 -14.48 -44.93
CA GLY A 383 -14.44 -13.71 -44.97
C GLY A 383 -14.68 -12.21 -45.04
N ASN A 384 -13.70 -11.45 -44.57
CA ASN A 384 -13.07 -10.49 -45.45
C ASN A 384 -11.66 -10.16 -44.97
N ASN A 385 -10.70 -10.43 -45.86
CA ASN A 385 -9.40 -9.80 -45.84
C ASN A 385 -9.59 -8.28 -45.99
N ASN A 386 -8.78 -7.51 -45.28
CA ASN A 386 -7.86 -6.61 -45.97
C ASN A 386 -6.73 -6.17 -45.05
N ASN A 387 -5.54 -6.66 -45.40
CA ASN A 387 -4.30 -5.95 -45.19
C ASN A 387 -4.37 -4.63 -45.97
N ASN A 388 -3.94 -3.53 -45.38
CA ASN A 388 -3.11 -2.60 -46.13
C ASN A 388 -2.21 -1.79 -45.21
N ASN A 389 -0.93 -1.97 -45.47
CA ASN A 389 0.17 -1.15 -45.00
C ASN A 389 0.22 0.10 -45.92
N ASN A 390 0.36 1.31 -45.37
CA ASN A 390 1.11 2.34 -46.08
C ASN A 390 1.56 3.48 -45.17
N ASN A 391 2.87 3.69 -45.22
CA ASN A 391 3.59 4.87 -44.79
C ASN A 391 3.38 6.00 -45.82
N SER A 392 3.18 7.26 -45.39
CA SER A 392 3.72 8.47 -46.04
C SER A 392 3.41 9.75 -45.27
N ASN A 393 4.33 10.69 -45.43
CA ASN A 393 4.57 11.93 -44.72
C ASN A 393 3.85 13.15 -45.35
N GLY A 394 3.53 14.17 -44.53
CA GLY A 394 3.48 15.59 -44.92
C GLY A 394 2.13 16.22 -45.33
N GLY A 395 1.80 17.38 -44.73
CA GLY A 395 0.90 18.38 -45.34
C GLY A 395 -0.01 19.16 -44.39
N ASN A 396 0.37 20.39 -44.08
CA ASN A 396 -0.32 21.39 -43.27
C ASN A 396 -1.63 21.89 -43.93
N ASN A 397 -2.73 22.01 -43.18
CA ASN A 397 -3.79 22.99 -43.46
C ASN A 397 -4.65 23.24 -42.22
N GLY A 398 -4.81 24.52 -41.87
CA GLY A 398 -5.42 24.97 -40.62
C GLY A 398 -6.95 24.89 -40.60
N GLY A 399 -7.46 24.81 -39.36
CA GLY A 399 -8.81 25.23 -39.00
C GLY A 399 -9.82 24.12 -38.70
N GLN A 400 -9.61 23.31 -37.65
CA GLN A 400 -10.67 22.79 -36.76
C GLN A 400 -10.08 21.96 -35.59
N SER A 401 -10.47 22.27 -34.35
CA SER A 401 -10.00 21.64 -33.09
C SER A 401 -10.61 20.24 -32.81
N THR A 402 -10.70 19.39 -33.82
CA THR A 402 -11.37 18.07 -33.73
C THR A 402 -10.44 16.94 -34.13
N GLY A 403 -10.37 15.88 -33.31
CA GLY A 403 -9.68 14.62 -33.65
C GLY A 403 -10.60 13.65 -34.40
N LYS A 404 -10.03 12.75 -35.21
CA LYS A 404 -10.78 11.64 -35.85
C LYS A 404 -10.77 10.42 -34.93
N GLY A 405 -11.94 10.00 -34.44
CA GLY A 405 -12.11 8.74 -33.72
C GLY A 405 -12.08 7.52 -34.66
N ALA A 406 -11.90 6.32 -34.09
CA ALA A 406 -11.75 5.06 -34.82
C ALA A 406 -12.92 4.70 -35.77
N ASN A 407 -14.09 5.32 -35.61
CA ASN A 407 -15.29 5.12 -36.44
C ASN A 407 -15.70 6.36 -37.27
N GLY A 408 -14.80 7.32 -37.50
CA GLY A 408 -15.12 8.53 -38.29
C GLY A 408 -16.02 9.55 -37.57
N GLN A 409 -16.23 9.36 -36.27
CA GLN A 409 -16.96 10.30 -35.41
C GLN A 409 -16.09 11.52 -35.07
N THR A 410 -16.69 12.71 -35.10
CA THR A 410 -16.05 13.97 -34.70
C THR A 410 -15.95 14.03 -33.17
N CYS A 411 -14.72 14.13 -32.67
CA CYS A 411 -14.43 14.04 -31.25
C CYS A 411 -13.84 15.36 -30.70
N PRO A 412 -14.26 15.81 -29.51
CA PRO A 412 -13.66 16.96 -28.85
C PRO A 412 -12.21 16.65 -28.46
N CYS A 413 -11.31 17.62 -28.63
CA CYS A 413 -9.91 17.46 -28.22
C CYS A 413 -9.74 17.69 -26.72
N THR A 414 -10.24 16.75 -25.92
CA THR A 414 -10.22 16.80 -24.45
C THR A 414 -9.55 15.56 -23.86
N ASP A 415 -9.01 15.73 -22.65
CA ASP A 415 -8.48 14.62 -21.86
C ASP A 415 -9.59 14.08 -20.95
N THR A 416 -10.10 12.90 -21.28
CA THR A 416 -10.98 12.11 -20.40
C THR A 416 -10.14 11.00 -19.78
N GLN A 417 -10.04 10.94 -18.46
CA GLN A 417 -9.27 9.89 -17.78
C GLN A 417 -9.95 8.51 -17.92
N PRO A 418 -9.17 7.41 -18.01
CA PRO A 418 -9.72 6.05 -18.04
C PRO A 418 -10.30 5.63 -16.68
N ASP A 419 -9.78 6.17 -15.59
CA ASP A 419 -10.27 5.97 -14.22
C ASP A 419 -9.84 7.13 -13.31
N SER A 420 -10.29 7.11 -12.05
CA SER A 420 -9.94 8.12 -11.03
C SER A 420 -8.56 7.91 -10.38
N SER A 421 -7.85 6.83 -10.73
CA SER A 421 -6.60 6.41 -10.07
C SER A 421 -5.35 7.01 -10.73
N ALA A 422 -5.45 7.50 -11.97
CA ALA A 422 -4.32 8.08 -12.68
C ALA A 422 -4.72 9.19 -13.66
N SER A 423 -3.98 10.31 -13.62
CA SER A 423 -4.10 11.41 -14.58
C SER A 423 -3.64 11.02 -15.98
N CYS A 424 -4.14 11.72 -17.00
CA CYS A 424 -3.69 11.52 -18.37
C CYS A 424 -2.18 11.76 -18.56
N GLN A 425 -1.59 12.65 -17.76
CA GLN A 425 -0.13 12.88 -17.75
C GLN A 425 0.64 11.69 -17.18
N GLN A 426 0.14 11.09 -16.09
CA GLN A 426 0.72 9.86 -15.54
C GLN A 426 0.61 8.71 -16.54
N GLN A 427 -0.56 8.52 -17.15
CA GLN A 427 -0.79 7.48 -18.17
C GLN A 427 0.13 7.66 -19.40
N ALA A 428 0.34 8.90 -19.85
CA ALA A 428 1.28 9.18 -20.94
C ALA A 428 2.74 8.96 -20.50
N GLY A 429 3.11 9.33 -19.28
CA GLY A 429 4.42 9.04 -18.69
C GLY A 429 4.72 7.55 -18.54
N TRP A 430 3.68 6.72 -18.43
CA TRP A 430 3.77 5.26 -18.42
C TRP A 430 3.80 4.62 -19.82
N GLY A 431 3.76 5.43 -20.89
CA GLY A 431 3.75 4.93 -22.27
C GLY A 431 2.43 4.31 -22.71
N ASN A 432 1.33 4.54 -21.97
CA ASN A 432 0.05 3.88 -22.24
C ASN A 432 -0.74 4.50 -23.40
N CYS A 433 -0.24 5.56 -24.03
CA CYS A 433 -0.97 6.30 -25.07
C CYS A 433 -1.37 5.49 -26.30
N GLY A 434 -0.68 4.37 -26.59
CA GLY A 434 -1.03 3.45 -27.67
C GLY A 434 -1.80 2.20 -27.22
N GLN A 435 -2.10 2.06 -25.94
CA GLN A 435 -2.73 0.85 -25.39
C GLN A 435 -4.23 0.79 -25.71
N ALA A 436 -4.75 -0.41 -25.90
CA ALA A 436 -6.14 -0.64 -26.32
C ALA A 436 -7.17 0.03 -25.37
N PHE A 437 -6.96 0.00 -24.05
CA PHE A 437 -7.87 0.66 -23.10
C PHE A 437 -7.84 2.21 -23.22
N MET A 438 -6.77 2.77 -23.78
CA MET A 438 -6.64 4.21 -24.01
C MET A 438 -7.16 4.62 -25.39
N THR A 439 -7.12 3.72 -26.38
CA THR A 439 -7.50 4.00 -27.77
C THR A 439 -8.90 3.51 -28.14
N ASN A 440 -9.42 2.51 -27.43
CA ASN A 440 -10.72 1.92 -27.74
C ASN A 440 -11.85 2.79 -27.17
N PRO A 441 -12.91 3.04 -27.96
CA PRO A 441 -14.11 3.68 -27.47
C PRO A 441 -14.75 2.91 -26.31
N THR A 442 -15.18 3.64 -25.29
CA THR A 442 -16.05 3.13 -24.21
C THR A 442 -17.34 3.95 -24.16
N ASN A 443 -18.33 3.51 -23.38
CA ASN A 443 -19.56 4.28 -23.17
C ASN A 443 -19.28 5.66 -22.56
N ASP A 444 -18.25 5.76 -21.72
CA ASP A 444 -17.88 6.99 -21.01
C ASP A 444 -16.83 7.83 -21.77
N SER A 445 -16.10 7.21 -22.72
CA SER A 445 -15.19 7.91 -23.63
C SER A 445 -15.26 7.33 -25.05
N PRO A 446 -16.24 7.78 -25.85
CA PRO A 446 -16.50 7.23 -27.20
C PRO A 446 -15.36 7.49 -28.21
N CYS A 447 -14.34 8.23 -27.81
CA CYS A 447 -13.20 8.61 -28.63
C CYS A 447 -11.86 8.13 -28.05
N GLY A 448 -11.90 7.27 -27.02
CA GLY A 448 -10.73 6.88 -26.24
C GLY A 448 -10.36 7.93 -25.19
N HIS A 449 -9.46 7.57 -24.29
CA HIS A 449 -9.10 8.37 -23.11
C HIS A 449 -7.88 9.24 -23.38
N CYS A 450 -7.73 10.39 -22.74
CA CYS A 450 -6.49 11.20 -22.76
C CYS A 450 -6.00 11.60 -24.17
N MET A 451 -6.88 12.14 -25.03
CA MET A 451 -6.52 12.42 -26.42
C MET A 451 -5.51 13.56 -26.59
N ARG A 452 -5.63 14.63 -25.80
CA ARG A 452 -4.74 15.79 -25.91
C ARG A 452 -3.37 15.48 -25.33
N THR A 453 -3.33 14.88 -24.15
CA THR A 453 -2.07 14.51 -23.49
C THR A 453 -1.29 13.47 -24.30
N CYS A 454 -1.99 12.55 -24.97
CA CYS A 454 -1.36 11.56 -25.85
C CYS A 454 -1.09 12.07 -27.28
N GLY A 455 -1.25 13.37 -27.55
CA GLY A 455 -0.96 13.97 -28.85
C GLY A 455 -1.83 13.45 -30.01
N ARG A 456 -2.98 12.86 -29.71
CA ARG A 456 -3.93 12.32 -30.70
C ARG A 456 -4.87 13.37 -31.28
N CYS A 457 -4.81 14.58 -30.74
CA CYS A 457 -5.45 15.77 -31.29
C CYS A 457 -4.65 17.01 -30.88
N SER A 458 -4.84 18.11 -31.61
CA SER A 458 -4.24 19.41 -31.32
C SER A 458 -5.34 20.44 -31.04
N ALA A 459 -5.18 21.23 -29.99
CA ALA A 459 -6.04 22.38 -29.74
C ALA A 459 -5.68 23.48 -30.74
N SER A 460 -6.68 24.05 -31.42
CA SER A 460 -6.44 25.27 -32.21
C SER A 460 -6.08 26.41 -31.24
N SER A 461 -4.96 27.08 -31.50
CA SER A 461 -4.53 28.32 -30.84
C SER A 461 -5.55 29.44 -30.98
#